data_AF-E1QNS0-F1
#
_entry.id   AF-E1QNS0-F1
#
_cell.length_a   1.000
_cell.length_b   1.000
_cell.length_c   1.000
_cell.angle_alpha   90.00
_cell.angle_beta   90.00
_cell.angle_gamma   90.00
#
_symmetry.space_group_name_H-M   'P 1'
#
loop_
_entity.id
_entity.type
_entity.pdbx_description
1 polymer ?
#
loop_
_entity_poly.entity_id
_entity_poly.type
_entity_poly.pdbx_seq_one_letter_code
_entity_poly.pdbx_strand_id
1 'polypeptide(L)'
;MINVSEPLSIDVLEGAYQLINYDDEDEEALTQDFNLRYGDRYMEVLERAREFVSSLGEDASNRIRRFYGLLADHSMSRVKGFGDAVYALIKYMGLGGDEGVLKVQFRLMGFNEDVLTELIRAGVLMHRRRGILFVPEYLIPRLLEMSGDIPTPNVRELISALDALGLVAVESAAFGSRPINWLFRAIYGVDFREFVVKVRIGNVLDGSIGELILNPAIDLRELRMVIHEMKDSSARSMRRIISPHGQYTYSRVARCGIVYTVFGEGGRELIMLYPWIVPSRRVLDYHPREDRVIVIMQRPSEEFVDIMREHINDVPPRTGFVFISGNEAMVYKPQSLNRAFDSFLDFLYRSNLRVAYLN
;
A
#
# COMPACT_ATOMS: atom_id res chain seq x y z
N MET A 1 -44.02 32.06 11.49
CA MET A 1 -43.40 32.29 12.82
C MET A 1 -43.53 31.00 13.60
N ILE A 2 -42.47 30.18 13.60
CA ILE A 2 -42.43 28.94 14.38
C ILE A 2 -41.85 29.29 15.75
N ASN A 3 -42.55 28.86 16.79
CA ASN A 3 -42.22 29.08 18.20
C ASN A 3 -40.91 28.34 18.54
N VAL A 4 -39.80 29.07 18.61
CA VAL A 4 -38.53 28.56 19.14
C VAL A 4 -38.64 28.52 20.66
N SER A 5 -39.34 27.52 21.20
CA SER A 5 -39.57 27.35 22.64
C SER A 5 -39.28 25.96 23.18
N GLU A 6 -38.77 25.05 22.34
CA GLU A 6 -38.12 23.82 22.82
C GLU A 6 -36.61 24.03 22.89
N PRO A 7 -35.94 23.60 23.98
CA PRO A 7 -34.49 23.56 24.00
C PRO A 7 -34.01 22.68 22.85
N LEU A 8 -33.19 23.26 21.96
CA LEU A 8 -32.62 22.54 20.83
C LEU A 8 -31.86 21.32 21.34
N SER A 9 -32.28 20.13 20.92
CA SER A 9 -31.66 18.89 21.38
C SER A 9 -30.22 18.79 20.83
N ILE A 10 -29.35 18.18 21.61
CA ILE A 10 -27.94 18.01 21.21
C ILE A 10 -27.79 17.13 19.96
N ASP A 11 -28.71 16.19 19.75
CA ASP A 11 -28.81 15.36 18.55
C ASP A 11 -29.10 16.21 17.30
N VAL A 12 -29.97 17.23 17.42
CA VAL A 12 -30.26 18.17 16.32
C VAL A 12 -29.05 19.06 16.03
N LEU A 13 -28.29 19.46 17.05
CA LEU A 13 -27.03 20.19 16.86
C LEU A 13 -25.96 19.34 16.15
N GLU A 14 -25.83 18.06 16.53
CA GLU A 14 -24.91 17.12 15.88
C GLU A 14 -25.32 16.83 14.44
N GLY A 15 -26.62 16.64 14.20
CA GLY A 15 -27.18 16.50 12.85
C GLY A 15 -26.94 17.75 12.00
N ALA A 16 -27.14 18.94 12.55
CA ALA A 16 -26.88 20.21 11.86
C ALA A 16 -25.39 20.39 11.52
N TYR A 17 -24.49 19.98 12.43
CA TYR A 17 -23.05 19.96 12.13
C TYR A 17 -22.76 19.05 10.93
N GLN A 18 -23.30 17.84 10.91
CA GLN A 18 -23.07 16.90 9.82
C GLN A 18 -23.61 17.44 8.49
N LEU A 19 -24.83 17.98 8.47
CA LEU A 19 -25.43 18.59 7.28
C LEU A 19 -24.56 19.70 6.68
N ILE A 20 -23.98 20.56 7.51
CA ILE A 20 -23.11 21.66 7.03
C ILE A 20 -21.82 21.11 6.40
N ASN A 21 -21.33 19.97 6.87
CA ASN A 21 -20.08 19.37 6.40
C ASN A 21 -20.30 18.30 5.32
N TYR A 22 -21.55 18.02 4.95
CA TYR A 22 -21.92 17.10 3.89
C TYR A 22 -21.92 17.83 2.55
N ASP A 23 -21.19 17.28 1.58
CA ASP A 23 -20.90 17.88 0.27
C ASP A 23 -21.11 16.82 -0.82
N ASP A 24 -22.33 16.26 -0.85
CA ASP A 24 -22.80 15.32 -1.86
C ASP A 24 -24.26 15.61 -2.21
N GLU A 25 -24.64 15.39 -3.47
CA GLU A 25 -26.02 15.53 -3.93
C GLU A 25 -26.86 14.32 -3.52
N ASP A 26 -26.23 13.14 -3.42
CA ASP A 26 -26.86 11.90 -2.97
C ASP A 26 -26.84 11.85 -1.43
N GLU A 27 -28.01 11.89 -0.81
CA GLU A 27 -28.15 11.89 0.65
C GLU A 27 -28.25 10.48 1.25
N GLU A 28 -28.03 9.41 0.47
CA GLU A 28 -28.10 8.02 0.96
C GLU A 28 -27.15 7.77 2.14
N ALA A 29 -25.87 8.17 2.02
CA ALA A 29 -24.87 7.99 3.07
C ALA A 29 -25.16 8.85 4.32
N LEU A 30 -25.62 10.08 4.12
CA LEU A 30 -26.07 10.95 5.21
C LEU A 30 -27.25 10.34 5.96
N THR A 31 -28.24 9.82 5.24
CA THR A 31 -29.43 9.18 5.82
C THR A 31 -29.03 7.93 6.60
N GLN A 32 -28.08 7.15 6.07
CA GLN A 32 -27.53 5.98 6.76
C GLN A 32 -26.86 6.36 8.08
N ASP A 33 -26.04 7.42 8.11
CA ASP A 33 -25.40 7.90 9.35
C ASP A 33 -26.42 8.29 10.41
N PHE A 34 -27.45 9.04 10.01
CA PHE A 34 -28.53 9.45 10.91
C PHE A 34 -29.30 8.23 11.43
N ASN A 35 -29.62 7.27 10.56
CA ASN A 35 -30.30 6.04 10.96
C ASN A 35 -29.45 5.23 11.95
N LEU A 36 -28.16 5.03 11.66
CA LEU A 36 -27.24 4.33 12.56
C LEU A 36 -27.15 5.00 13.93
N ARG A 37 -27.10 6.34 13.97
CA ARG A 37 -26.85 7.10 15.20
C ARG A 37 -28.10 7.33 16.05
N TYR A 38 -29.25 7.59 15.42
CA TYR A 38 -30.46 8.02 16.11
C TYR A 38 -31.59 6.98 16.09
N GLY A 39 -31.42 5.86 15.37
CA GLY A 39 -32.41 4.80 15.26
C GLY A 39 -33.76 5.33 14.76
N ASP A 40 -34.86 4.89 15.35
CA ASP A 40 -36.22 5.25 14.92
C ASP A 40 -36.51 6.76 14.85
N ARG A 41 -35.73 7.60 15.55
CA ARG A 41 -35.88 9.07 15.56
C ARG A 41 -35.12 9.77 14.43
N TYR A 42 -34.41 9.04 13.57
CA TYR A 42 -33.48 9.66 12.63
C TYR A 42 -34.13 10.68 11.69
N MET A 43 -35.33 10.40 11.19
CA MET A 43 -36.08 11.34 10.34
C MET A 43 -36.44 12.63 11.08
N GLU A 44 -36.90 12.52 12.34
CA GLU A 44 -37.23 13.68 13.15
C GLU A 44 -36.00 14.57 13.37
N VAL A 45 -34.86 13.95 13.72
CA VAL A 45 -33.60 14.68 13.94
C VAL A 45 -33.12 15.34 12.65
N LEU A 46 -33.20 14.64 11.51
CA LEU A 46 -32.78 15.15 10.21
C LEU A 46 -33.60 16.37 9.78
N GLU A 47 -34.92 16.30 9.85
CA GLU A 47 -35.80 17.42 9.49
C GLU A 47 -35.58 18.63 10.38
N ARG A 48 -35.52 18.42 11.71
CA ARG A 48 -35.25 19.51 12.67
C ARG A 48 -33.87 20.12 12.45
N ALA A 49 -32.87 19.33 12.09
CA ALA A 49 -31.54 19.82 11.77
C ALA A 49 -31.53 20.67 10.50
N ARG A 50 -32.28 20.28 9.45
CA ARG A 50 -32.44 21.10 8.23
C ARG A 50 -33.11 22.43 8.52
N GLU A 51 -34.24 22.41 9.25
CA GLU A 51 -34.94 23.62 9.67
C GLU A 51 -34.02 24.54 10.46
N PHE A 52 -33.24 23.97 11.37
CA PHE A 52 -32.27 24.72 12.16
C PHE A 52 -31.17 25.33 11.29
N VAL A 53 -30.52 24.58 10.40
CA VAL A 53 -29.49 25.10 9.49
C VAL A 53 -30.05 26.22 8.61
N SER A 54 -31.26 26.04 8.05
CA SER A 54 -31.94 27.08 7.27
C SER A 54 -32.23 28.35 8.07
N SER A 55 -32.55 28.22 9.36
CA SER A 55 -32.77 29.36 10.25
C SER A 55 -31.50 30.15 10.61
N LEU A 56 -30.33 29.50 10.54
CA LEU A 56 -29.05 30.12 10.87
C LEU A 56 -28.46 30.94 9.71
N GLY A 57 -28.85 30.65 8.46
CA GLY A 57 -28.35 31.31 7.26
C GLY A 57 -26.86 31.04 6.97
N GLU A 58 -26.21 31.94 6.24
CA GLU A 58 -24.81 31.78 5.78
C GLU A 58 -23.76 31.63 6.91
N ASP A 59 -24.10 32.05 8.14
CA ASP A 59 -23.20 32.00 9.31
C ASP A 59 -23.38 30.72 10.17
N ALA A 60 -24.10 29.72 9.67
CA ALA A 60 -24.44 28.51 10.42
C ALA A 60 -23.21 27.80 11.02
N SER A 61 -22.12 27.69 10.26
CA SER A 61 -20.87 27.03 10.71
C SER A 61 -20.26 27.71 11.95
N ASN A 62 -20.14 29.05 11.96
CA ASN A 62 -19.59 29.79 13.10
C ASN A 62 -20.50 29.74 14.32
N ARG A 63 -21.82 29.66 14.12
CA ARG A 63 -22.78 29.55 15.22
C ARG A 63 -22.72 28.17 15.88
N ILE A 64 -22.60 27.10 15.10
CA ILE A 64 -22.44 25.74 15.63
C ILE A 64 -21.13 25.58 16.42
N ARG A 65 -20.05 26.26 16.01
CA ARG A 65 -18.76 26.27 16.73
C ARG A 65 -18.85 26.58 18.23
N ARG A 66 -19.84 27.39 18.63
CA ARG A 66 -20.07 27.73 20.05
C ARG A 66 -20.50 26.54 20.90
N PHE A 67 -21.01 25.48 20.27
CA PHE A 67 -21.49 24.27 20.92
C PHE A 67 -20.49 23.10 20.84
N TYR A 68 -19.29 23.30 20.30
CA TYR A 68 -18.30 22.23 20.11
C TYR A 68 -17.97 21.48 21.41
N GLY A 69 -17.86 22.17 22.54
CA GLY A 69 -17.62 21.50 23.83
C GLY A 69 -18.74 20.54 24.22
N LEU A 70 -20.00 20.97 24.05
CA LEU A 70 -21.17 20.13 24.33
C LEU A 70 -21.26 18.94 23.36
N LEU A 71 -21.07 19.19 22.07
CA LEU A 71 -21.04 18.14 21.04
C LEU A 71 -19.95 17.11 21.33
N ALA A 72 -18.76 17.57 21.73
CA ALA A 72 -17.66 16.67 22.07
C ALA A 72 -18.00 15.79 23.27
N ASP A 73 -18.52 16.37 24.35
CA ASP A 73 -18.90 15.62 25.56
C ASP A 73 -20.04 14.62 25.25
N HIS A 74 -20.97 14.99 24.36
CA HIS A 74 -22.04 14.12 23.91
C HIS A 74 -21.51 12.91 23.13
N SER A 75 -20.72 13.09 22.07
CA SER A 75 -20.22 11.95 21.30
C SER A 75 -19.23 11.11 22.12
N MET A 76 -18.40 11.73 22.98
CA MET A 76 -17.50 10.99 23.89
C MET A 76 -18.25 10.07 24.86
N SER A 77 -19.48 10.40 25.24
CA SER A 77 -20.30 9.51 26.08
C SER A 77 -20.64 8.18 25.38
N ARG A 78 -20.69 8.17 24.04
CA ARG A 78 -20.97 7.00 23.17
C ARG A 78 -19.71 6.21 22.77
N VAL A 79 -18.51 6.76 22.99
CA VAL A 79 -17.22 6.12 22.62
C VAL A 79 -16.82 4.99 23.59
N LYS A 80 -17.53 4.80 24.70
CA LYS A 80 -17.23 3.75 25.70
C LYS A 80 -17.24 2.37 25.05
N GLY A 81 -16.07 1.72 25.00
CA GLY A 81 -15.88 0.38 24.43
C GLY A 81 -15.09 0.34 23.11
N PHE A 82 -14.82 1.49 22.49
CA PHE A 82 -14.10 1.58 21.21
C PHE A 82 -12.76 2.33 21.31
N GLY A 83 -12.21 2.44 22.54
CA GLY A 83 -11.04 3.28 22.83
C GLY A 83 -9.84 2.99 21.95
N ASP A 84 -9.51 1.72 21.73
CA ASP A 84 -8.39 1.32 20.88
C ASP A 84 -8.64 1.61 19.40
N ALA A 85 -9.87 1.43 18.91
CA ALA A 85 -10.22 1.72 17.52
C ALA A 85 -10.14 3.23 17.22
N VAL A 86 -10.64 4.04 18.16
CA VAL A 86 -10.54 5.49 18.08
C VAL A 86 -9.08 5.94 18.14
N TYR A 87 -8.30 5.39 19.06
CA TYR A 87 -6.86 5.65 19.14
C TYR A 87 -6.13 5.26 17.84
N ALA A 88 -6.46 4.11 17.26
CA ALA A 88 -5.91 3.63 16.00
C ALA A 88 -6.18 4.62 14.84
N LEU A 89 -7.43 5.06 14.71
CA LEU A 89 -7.87 6.03 13.71
C LEU A 89 -7.05 7.32 13.78
N ILE A 90 -6.89 7.87 14.99
CA ILE A 90 -6.21 9.16 15.22
C ILE A 90 -4.71 9.03 14.96
N LYS A 91 -4.09 8.00 15.53
CA LYS A 91 -2.63 7.87 15.54
C LYS A 91 -2.09 7.40 14.19
N TYR A 92 -2.83 6.58 13.45
CA TYR A 92 -2.29 5.89 12.28
C TYR A 92 -3.06 6.15 10.97
N MET A 93 -4.33 6.58 11.03
CA MET A 93 -5.20 6.67 9.83
C MET A 93 -5.60 8.11 9.46
N GLY A 94 -5.08 9.12 10.14
CA GLY A 94 -5.17 10.51 9.67
C GLY A 94 -6.56 11.17 9.80
N LEU A 95 -7.39 10.74 10.77
CA LEU A 95 -8.68 11.36 11.10
C LEU A 95 -9.76 11.29 10.00
N GLY A 96 -9.69 10.28 9.12
CA GLY A 96 -10.69 10.05 8.08
C GLY A 96 -10.06 9.61 6.75
N GLY A 97 -10.89 9.47 5.72
CA GLY A 97 -10.46 9.05 4.39
C GLY A 97 -11.50 8.22 3.67
N ASP A 98 -11.02 7.44 2.70
CA ASP A 98 -11.83 6.47 1.97
C ASP A 98 -12.34 5.37 2.92
N GLU A 99 -13.64 5.13 2.90
CA GLU A 99 -14.32 4.17 3.76
C GLU A 99 -13.79 2.74 3.53
N GLY A 100 -13.55 2.36 2.27
CA GLY A 100 -13.00 1.07 1.90
C GLY A 100 -11.58 0.89 2.42
N VAL A 101 -10.74 1.91 2.30
CA VAL A 101 -9.38 1.91 2.85
C VAL A 101 -9.41 1.79 4.37
N LEU A 102 -10.22 2.60 5.07
CA LEU A 102 -10.34 2.55 6.52
C LEU A 102 -10.79 1.16 7.01
N LYS A 103 -11.75 0.53 6.33
CA LYS A 103 -12.21 -0.83 6.65
C LYS A 103 -11.07 -1.84 6.55
N VAL A 104 -10.25 -1.76 5.50
CA VAL A 104 -9.08 -2.63 5.33
C VAL A 104 -8.04 -2.37 6.42
N GLN A 105 -7.77 -1.10 6.74
CA GLN A 105 -6.80 -0.71 7.76
C GLN A 105 -7.20 -1.20 9.16
N PHE A 106 -8.47 -1.04 9.56
CA PHE A 106 -8.98 -1.59 10.81
C PHE A 106 -8.86 -3.12 10.87
N ARG A 107 -9.23 -3.83 9.79
CA ARG A 107 -9.07 -5.28 9.70
C ARG A 107 -7.60 -5.70 9.88
N LEU A 108 -6.68 -5.02 9.22
CA LEU A 108 -5.24 -5.31 9.34
C LEU A 108 -4.72 -5.11 10.76
N MET A 109 -5.30 -4.19 11.51
CA MET A 109 -4.98 -3.96 12.92
C MET A 109 -5.71 -4.91 13.89
N GLY A 110 -6.50 -5.85 13.37
CA GLY A 110 -7.17 -6.89 14.15
C GLY A 110 -8.51 -6.48 14.75
N PHE A 111 -9.11 -5.37 14.29
CA PHE A 111 -10.44 -4.97 14.73
C PHE A 111 -11.54 -5.76 14.01
N ASN A 112 -12.70 -5.87 14.66
CA ASN A 112 -13.89 -6.50 14.11
C ASN A 112 -14.38 -5.79 12.83
N GLU A 113 -15.06 -6.52 11.94
CA GLU A 113 -15.52 -5.97 10.66
C GLU A 113 -16.51 -4.81 10.80
N ASP A 114 -17.28 -4.78 11.89
CA ASP A 114 -18.29 -3.75 12.17
C ASP A 114 -17.72 -2.50 12.86
N VAL A 115 -16.42 -2.47 13.18
CA VAL A 115 -15.83 -1.36 13.96
C VAL A 115 -16.08 0.00 13.30
N LEU A 116 -16.05 0.07 11.97
CA LEU A 116 -16.28 1.31 11.24
C LEU A 116 -17.72 1.79 11.41
N THR A 117 -18.69 0.87 11.33
CA THR A 117 -20.10 1.13 11.57
C THR A 117 -20.35 1.58 13.02
N GLU A 118 -19.67 0.97 13.99
CA GLU A 118 -19.76 1.39 15.39
C GLU A 118 -19.18 2.80 15.61
N LEU A 119 -18.08 3.15 14.94
CA LEU A 119 -17.51 4.51 15.00
C LEU A 119 -18.44 5.55 14.37
N ILE A 120 -19.14 5.20 13.28
CA ILE A 120 -20.17 6.06 12.66
C ILE A 120 -21.37 6.23 13.60
N ARG A 121 -21.86 5.12 14.17
CA ARG A 121 -22.93 5.11 15.18
C ARG A 121 -22.58 5.96 16.40
N ALA A 122 -21.33 5.92 16.86
CA ALA A 122 -20.88 6.72 17.99
C ALA A 122 -20.73 8.23 17.65
N GLY A 123 -20.73 8.58 16.36
CA GLY A 123 -20.47 9.95 15.87
C GLY A 123 -18.99 10.32 15.83
N VAL A 124 -18.08 9.35 15.95
CA VAL A 124 -16.62 9.57 15.81
C VAL A 124 -16.25 9.76 14.35
N LEU A 125 -16.93 9.06 13.44
CA LEU A 125 -16.81 9.22 12.01
C LEU A 125 -18.15 9.66 11.42
N MET A 126 -18.08 10.52 10.41
CA MET A 126 -19.24 10.99 9.65
C MET A 126 -18.90 10.96 8.17
N HIS A 127 -19.88 10.67 7.32
CA HIS A 127 -19.73 10.86 5.88
C HIS A 127 -19.64 12.35 5.56
N ARG A 128 -18.60 12.73 4.82
CA ARG A 128 -18.52 14.03 4.13
C ARG A 128 -19.23 13.96 2.79
N ARG A 129 -19.13 12.81 2.13
CA ARG A 129 -19.79 12.44 0.88
C ARG A 129 -19.76 10.91 0.76
N ARG A 130 -20.37 10.34 -0.28
CA ARG A 130 -20.38 8.90 -0.50
C ARG A 130 -18.97 8.29 -0.47
N GLY A 131 -18.76 7.31 0.41
CA GLY A 131 -17.49 6.58 0.58
C GLY A 131 -16.34 7.36 1.20
N ILE A 132 -16.55 8.60 1.67
CA ILE A 132 -15.51 9.41 2.32
C ILE A 132 -15.97 9.81 3.73
N LEU A 133 -15.20 9.36 4.72
CA LEU A 133 -15.43 9.62 6.14
C LEU A 133 -14.48 10.68 6.69
N PHE A 134 -14.91 11.40 7.72
CA PHE A 134 -14.08 12.33 8.48
C PHE A 134 -14.40 12.27 9.97
N VAL A 135 -13.41 12.62 10.79
CA VAL A 135 -13.61 12.87 12.22
C VAL A 135 -14.09 14.31 12.42
N PRO A 136 -15.23 14.53 13.12
CA PRO A 136 -15.71 15.88 13.42
C PRO A 136 -14.67 16.75 14.13
N GLU A 137 -14.53 17.99 13.68
CA GLU A 137 -13.55 18.97 14.20
C GLU A 137 -13.68 19.13 15.71
N TYR A 138 -14.91 19.14 16.22
CA TYR A 138 -15.18 19.32 17.65
C TYR A 138 -14.68 18.15 18.52
N LEU A 139 -14.47 16.95 17.96
CA LEU A 139 -13.97 15.79 18.69
C LEU A 139 -12.45 15.70 18.76
N ILE A 140 -11.75 16.25 17.76
CA ILE A 140 -10.29 16.09 17.61
C ILE A 140 -9.53 16.37 18.92
N PRO A 141 -9.78 17.46 19.68
CA PRO A 141 -9.05 17.73 20.92
C PRO A 141 -9.23 16.63 21.98
N ARG A 142 -10.45 16.11 22.17
CA ARG A 142 -10.75 15.03 23.12
C ARG A 142 -10.13 13.71 22.69
N LEU A 143 -10.15 13.46 21.39
CA LEU A 143 -9.61 12.27 20.78
C LEU A 143 -8.08 12.18 20.90
N LEU A 144 -7.37 13.30 20.73
CA LEU A 144 -5.91 13.37 20.90
C LEU A 144 -5.43 13.04 22.33
N GLU A 145 -6.31 13.18 23.33
CA GLU A 145 -6.02 12.81 24.73
C GLU A 145 -6.18 11.30 24.98
N MET A 146 -6.76 10.55 24.04
CA MET A 146 -6.97 9.12 24.19
C MET A 146 -5.66 8.34 24.03
N SER A 147 -5.52 7.30 24.86
CA SER A 147 -4.49 6.28 24.75
C SER A 147 -5.13 4.93 24.45
N GLY A 148 -4.48 4.12 23.63
CA GLY A 148 -4.85 2.74 23.39
C GLY A 148 -3.63 1.87 23.20
N ASP A 149 -3.84 0.57 23.21
CA ASP A 149 -2.79 -0.42 22.92
C ASP A 149 -3.09 -1.09 21.59
N ILE A 150 -2.17 -0.93 20.63
CA ILE A 150 -2.32 -1.46 19.29
C ILE A 150 -1.22 -2.50 19.07
N PRO A 151 -1.59 -3.77 18.82
CA PRO A 151 -0.60 -4.79 18.54
C PRO A 151 0.16 -4.43 17.26
N THR A 152 1.47 -4.22 17.41
CA THR A 152 2.36 -3.95 16.28
C THR A 152 2.89 -5.28 15.76
N PRO A 153 2.67 -5.61 14.47
CA PRO A 153 3.14 -6.89 13.93
C PRO A 153 4.67 -6.93 13.86
N ASN A 154 5.27 -8.09 14.18
CA ASN A 154 6.70 -8.31 13.97
C ASN A 154 6.98 -8.47 12.47
N VAL A 155 7.28 -7.36 11.81
CA VAL A 155 7.45 -7.28 10.36
C VAL A 155 8.51 -8.26 9.86
N ARG A 156 9.67 -8.33 10.51
CA ARG A 156 10.78 -9.18 10.06
C ARG A 156 10.38 -10.64 10.03
N GLU A 157 9.75 -11.13 11.09
CA GLU A 157 9.30 -12.51 11.21
C GLU A 157 8.26 -12.84 10.14
N LEU A 158 7.24 -11.98 9.98
CA LEU A 158 6.14 -12.20 9.05
C LEU A 158 6.62 -12.19 7.59
N ILE A 159 7.54 -11.30 7.22
CA ILE A 159 8.02 -11.22 5.83
C ILE A 159 9.08 -12.28 5.51
N SER A 160 9.79 -12.81 6.50
CA SER A 160 10.83 -13.83 6.27
C SER A 160 10.27 -15.17 5.79
N ALA A 161 8.98 -15.44 6.05
CA ALA A 161 8.29 -16.66 5.63
C ALA A 161 7.62 -16.52 4.25
N LEU A 162 7.65 -15.34 3.62
CA LEU A 162 6.98 -15.09 2.35
C LEU A 162 7.77 -15.66 1.18
N ASP A 163 7.01 -16.08 0.16
CA ASP A 163 7.56 -16.38 -1.15
C ASP A 163 7.92 -15.09 -1.93
N ALA A 164 8.49 -15.25 -3.13
CA ALA A 164 8.89 -14.12 -3.96
C ALA A 164 7.73 -13.16 -4.26
N LEU A 165 6.52 -13.68 -4.54
CA LEU A 165 5.36 -12.84 -4.85
C LEU A 165 4.87 -12.06 -3.62
N GLY A 166 4.81 -12.69 -2.45
CA GLY A 166 4.50 -12.01 -1.20
C GLY A 166 5.50 -10.89 -0.90
N LEU A 167 6.80 -11.15 -1.08
CA LEU A 167 7.85 -10.13 -0.91
C LEU A 167 7.71 -8.98 -1.92
N VAL A 168 7.29 -9.25 -3.15
CA VAL A 168 7.00 -8.22 -4.16
C VAL A 168 5.80 -7.36 -3.77
N ALA A 169 4.72 -7.95 -3.25
CA ALA A 169 3.58 -7.17 -2.76
C ALA A 169 4.01 -6.22 -1.64
N VAL A 170 4.73 -6.75 -0.65
CA VAL A 170 5.21 -5.96 0.49
C VAL A 170 6.17 -4.85 0.04
N GLU A 171 7.14 -5.14 -0.84
CA GLU A 171 8.04 -4.13 -1.40
C GLU A 171 7.30 -3.08 -2.24
N SER A 172 6.28 -3.49 -2.99
CA SER A 172 5.49 -2.57 -3.82
C SER A 172 4.72 -1.59 -2.94
N ALA A 173 4.08 -2.07 -1.87
CA ALA A 173 3.39 -1.22 -0.92
C ALA A 173 4.35 -0.33 -0.12
N ALA A 174 5.45 -0.90 0.39
CA ALA A 174 6.41 -0.19 1.22
C ALA A 174 7.05 1.01 0.51
N PHE A 175 7.29 0.89 -0.80
CA PHE A 175 7.96 1.93 -1.60
C PHE A 175 7.03 2.64 -2.59
N GLY A 176 5.72 2.37 -2.56
CA GLY A 176 4.77 2.89 -3.56
C GLY A 176 5.18 2.57 -5.00
N SER A 177 5.74 1.37 -5.23
CA SER A 177 6.23 0.98 -6.55
C SER A 177 5.07 0.56 -7.45
N ARG A 178 5.10 1.01 -8.70
CA ARG A 178 4.16 0.60 -9.75
C ARG A 178 4.90 -0.27 -10.76
N PRO A 179 4.71 -1.59 -10.74
CA PRO A 179 5.31 -2.49 -11.71
C PRO A 179 4.85 -2.19 -13.13
N ILE A 180 5.71 -2.45 -14.10
CA ILE A 180 5.37 -2.51 -15.52
C ILE A 180 4.60 -3.83 -15.70
N ASN A 181 3.32 -3.73 -16.04
CA ASN A 181 2.41 -4.87 -15.98
C ASN A 181 2.82 -6.04 -16.91
N TRP A 182 3.22 -5.74 -18.15
CA TRP A 182 3.66 -6.79 -19.09
C TRP A 182 4.92 -7.51 -18.59
N LEU A 183 5.88 -6.78 -18.00
CA LEU A 183 7.12 -7.36 -17.49
C LEU A 183 6.87 -8.13 -16.19
N PHE A 184 5.92 -7.67 -15.37
CA PHE A 184 5.43 -8.41 -14.21
C PHE A 184 4.82 -9.75 -14.65
N ARG A 185 3.95 -9.75 -15.67
CA ARG A 185 3.37 -10.98 -16.24
C ARG A 185 4.44 -11.89 -16.83
N ALA A 186 5.41 -11.37 -17.57
CA ALA A 186 6.51 -12.18 -18.11
C ALA A 186 7.32 -12.86 -17.00
N ILE A 187 7.59 -12.15 -15.89
CA ILE A 187 8.43 -12.69 -14.81
C ILE A 187 7.65 -13.64 -13.89
N TYR A 188 6.38 -13.33 -13.59
CA TYR A 188 5.58 -14.01 -12.55
C TYR A 188 4.38 -14.80 -13.07
N GLY A 189 4.02 -14.66 -14.35
CA GLY A 189 2.92 -15.40 -14.99
C GLY A 189 1.51 -14.87 -14.67
N VAL A 190 1.40 -13.73 -13.98
CA VAL A 190 0.12 -13.15 -13.56
C VAL A 190 0.08 -11.64 -13.83
N ASP A 191 -1.11 -11.10 -14.07
CA ASP A 191 -1.32 -9.65 -14.16
C ASP A 191 -1.16 -9.00 -12.77
N PHE A 192 -0.50 -7.85 -12.69
CA PHE A 192 -0.25 -7.19 -11.41
C PHE A 192 -1.54 -6.74 -10.73
N ARG A 193 -2.53 -6.25 -11.49
CA ARG A 193 -3.82 -5.80 -10.93
C ARG A 193 -4.62 -6.98 -10.38
N GLU A 194 -4.63 -8.10 -11.11
CA GLU A 194 -5.29 -9.33 -10.64
C GLU A 194 -4.60 -9.90 -9.39
N PHE A 195 -3.26 -9.82 -9.34
CA PHE A 195 -2.48 -10.21 -8.18
C PHE A 195 -2.82 -9.35 -6.95
N VAL A 196 -2.91 -8.02 -7.12
CA VAL A 196 -3.23 -7.10 -6.02
C VAL A 196 -4.58 -7.43 -5.39
N VAL A 197 -5.65 -7.64 -6.15
CA VAL A 197 -6.98 -7.91 -5.56
C VAL A 197 -7.01 -9.22 -4.75
N LYS A 198 -6.13 -10.17 -5.07
CA LYS A 198 -6.06 -11.49 -4.41
C LYS A 198 -5.09 -11.53 -3.23
N VAL A 199 -4.17 -10.58 -3.11
CA VAL A 199 -3.12 -10.67 -2.09
C VAL A 199 -3.63 -10.29 -0.71
N ARG A 200 -3.43 -11.17 0.25
CA ARG A 200 -3.64 -10.95 1.68
C ARG A 200 -2.51 -11.61 2.46
N ILE A 201 -1.77 -10.82 3.22
CA ILE A 201 -0.61 -11.28 3.98
C ILE A 201 -0.89 -11.00 5.46
N GLY A 202 -1.64 -11.90 6.10
CA GLY A 202 -2.03 -11.80 7.51
C GLY A 202 -2.42 -10.36 7.91
N ASN A 203 -1.79 -9.89 8.98
CA ASN A 203 -1.97 -8.52 9.50
C ASN A 203 -0.92 -7.53 8.95
N VAL A 204 -0.30 -7.80 7.81
CA VAL A 204 0.76 -6.97 7.21
C VAL A 204 0.22 -6.13 6.05
N LEU A 205 -0.48 -6.79 5.13
CA LEU A 205 -0.86 -6.20 3.86
C LEU A 205 -2.14 -6.83 3.32
N ASP A 206 -2.98 -6.00 2.70
CA ASP A 206 -4.19 -6.44 2.03
C ASP A 206 -4.42 -5.63 0.76
N GLY A 207 -4.69 -6.33 -0.35
CA GLY A 207 -4.92 -5.72 -1.66
C GLY A 207 -6.37 -5.77 -2.16
N SER A 208 -7.32 -6.23 -1.33
CA SER A 208 -8.68 -6.59 -1.73
C SER A 208 -9.52 -5.48 -2.37
N ILE A 209 -9.14 -4.22 -2.19
CA ILE A 209 -9.82 -3.06 -2.79
C ILE A 209 -9.14 -2.57 -4.09
N GLY A 210 -8.21 -3.35 -4.65
CA GLY A 210 -7.47 -3.00 -5.87
C GLY A 210 -6.20 -2.18 -5.63
N GLU A 211 -5.88 -1.89 -4.37
CA GLU A 211 -4.67 -1.19 -3.94
C GLU A 211 -4.01 -1.92 -2.77
N LEU A 212 -2.69 -1.94 -2.73
CA LEU A 212 -1.93 -2.58 -1.66
C LEU A 212 -1.91 -1.68 -0.41
N ILE A 213 -2.71 -2.03 0.59
CA ILE A 213 -2.78 -1.32 1.87
C ILE A 213 -1.91 -2.05 2.89
N LEU A 214 -0.95 -1.33 3.49
CA LEU A 214 -0.17 -1.84 4.62
C LEU A 214 -0.92 -1.61 5.93
N ASN A 215 -0.67 -2.47 6.91
CA ASN A 215 -1.11 -2.24 8.27
C ASN A 215 -0.55 -0.89 8.77
N PRO A 216 -1.40 0.07 9.16
CA PRO A 216 -0.96 1.40 9.59
C PRO A 216 -0.04 1.39 10.81
N ALA A 217 -0.10 0.35 11.64
CA ALA A 217 0.78 0.21 12.81
C ALA A 217 2.24 -0.11 12.42
N ILE A 218 2.50 -0.51 11.17
CA ILE A 218 3.86 -0.81 10.70
C ILE A 218 4.65 0.47 10.49
N ASP A 219 5.82 0.58 11.12
CA ASP A 219 6.79 1.62 10.76
C ASP A 219 7.36 1.34 9.36
N LEU A 220 6.95 2.19 8.42
CA LEU A 220 7.38 2.13 7.03
C LEU A 220 8.91 2.25 6.86
N ARG A 221 9.60 2.98 7.74
CA ARG A 221 11.06 3.10 7.71
C ARG A 221 11.71 1.79 8.11
N GLU A 222 11.24 1.17 9.18
CA GLU A 222 11.69 -0.15 9.62
C GLU A 222 11.48 -1.20 8.53
N LEU A 223 10.27 -1.31 7.99
CA LEU A 223 9.94 -2.25 6.91
C LEU A 223 10.89 -2.10 5.71
N ARG A 224 11.15 -0.86 5.26
CA ARG A 224 12.08 -0.59 4.16
C ARG A 224 13.51 -1.02 4.48
N MET A 225 13.98 -0.81 5.72
CA MET A 225 15.31 -1.27 6.15
C MET A 225 15.40 -2.79 6.13
N VAL A 226 14.41 -3.49 6.67
CA VAL A 226 14.37 -4.97 6.66
C VAL A 226 14.38 -5.51 5.23
N ILE A 227 13.60 -4.93 4.31
CA ILE A 227 13.60 -5.32 2.89
C ILE A 227 15.01 -5.15 2.28
N HIS A 228 15.68 -4.03 2.55
CA HIS A 228 17.02 -3.80 2.04
C HIS A 228 18.04 -4.82 2.57
N GLU A 229 18.00 -5.12 3.87
CA GLU A 229 18.88 -6.11 4.50
C GLU A 229 18.65 -7.52 3.95
N MET A 230 17.39 -7.94 3.84
CA MET A 230 17.04 -9.24 3.26
C MET A 230 17.52 -9.35 1.82
N LYS A 231 17.31 -8.30 1.01
CA LYS A 231 17.80 -8.28 -0.38
C LYS A 231 19.32 -8.30 -0.46
N ASP A 232 20.04 -7.54 0.36
CA ASP A 232 21.51 -7.55 0.36
C ASP A 232 22.04 -8.94 0.76
N SER A 233 21.50 -9.52 1.84
CA SER A 233 21.89 -10.86 2.32
C SER A 233 21.66 -11.93 1.24
N SER A 234 20.48 -11.93 0.63
CA SER A 234 20.15 -12.89 -0.43
C SER A 234 20.94 -12.64 -1.70
N ALA A 235 21.19 -11.39 -2.10
CA ALA A 235 22.00 -11.07 -3.27
C ALA A 235 23.48 -11.45 -3.09
N ARG A 236 24.03 -11.33 -1.87
CA ARG A 236 25.36 -11.87 -1.55
C ARG A 236 25.41 -13.39 -1.67
N SER A 237 24.33 -14.08 -1.28
CA SER A 237 24.20 -15.53 -1.46
C SER A 237 24.13 -15.91 -2.94
N MET A 238 23.33 -15.19 -3.74
CA MET A 238 23.31 -15.33 -5.21
C MET A 238 24.70 -15.15 -5.83
N ARG A 239 25.42 -14.10 -5.39
CA ARG A 239 26.78 -13.85 -5.86
C ARG A 239 27.72 -15.02 -5.59
N ARG A 240 27.58 -15.72 -4.46
CA ARG A 240 28.41 -16.91 -4.16
C ARG A 240 28.09 -18.07 -5.10
N ILE A 241 26.82 -18.25 -5.48
CA ILE A 241 26.40 -19.31 -6.42
C ILE A 241 26.99 -19.06 -7.81
N ILE A 242 26.89 -17.83 -8.31
CA ILE A 242 27.35 -17.45 -9.66
C ILE A 242 28.87 -17.22 -9.68
N SER A 243 29.44 -16.79 -8.54
CA SER A 243 30.85 -16.43 -8.34
C SER A 243 31.44 -15.48 -9.41
N PRO A 244 30.76 -14.38 -9.78
CA PRO A 244 31.31 -13.44 -10.76
C PRO A 244 32.52 -12.70 -10.20
N HIS A 245 33.52 -12.47 -11.04
CA HIS A 245 34.64 -11.58 -10.72
C HIS A 245 34.16 -10.12 -10.76
N GLY A 246 34.41 -9.35 -9.70
CA GLY A 246 34.02 -7.94 -9.67
C GLY A 246 33.77 -7.39 -8.26
N GLN A 247 33.58 -6.08 -8.18
CA GLN A 247 33.25 -5.40 -6.93
C GLN A 247 31.74 -5.44 -6.69
N TYR A 248 31.35 -5.95 -5.53
CA TYR A 248 29.95 -5.96 -5.10
C TYR A 248 29.58 -4.69 -4.36
N THR A 249 28.41 -4.14 -4.68
CA THR A 249 27.71 -3.16 -3.85
C THR A 249 26.23 -3.50 -3.79
N TYR A 250 25.53 -3.02 -2.76
CA TYR A 250 24.08 -3.05 -2.72
C TYR A 250 23.52 -1.69 -3.14
N SER A 251 22.71 -1.65 -4.18
CA SER A 251 22.06 -0.42 -4.63
C SER A 251 20.69 -0.28 -3.99
N ARG A 252 20.52 0.73 -3.13
CA ARG A 252 19.20 1.09 -2.58
C ARG A 252 18.26 1.66 -3.64
N VAL A 253 18.80 2.23 -4.72
CA VAL A 253 18.01 2.79 -5.85
C VAL A 253 17.41 1.67 -6.69
N ALA A 254 18.24 0.72 -7.13
CA ALA A 254 17.79 -0.42 -7.93
C ALA A 254 17.19 -1.55 -7.07
N ARG A 255 17.39 -1.49 -5.75
CA ARG A 255 16.98 -2.49 -4.74
C ARG A 255 17.47 -3.89 -5.08
N CYS A 256 18.76 -4.00 -5.35
CA CYS A 256 19.43 -5.24 -5.72
C CYS A 256 20.92 -5.21 -5.37
N GLY A 257 21.55 -6.39 -5.36
CA GLY A 257 22.99 -6.47 -5.42
C GLY A 257 23.48 -6.09 -6.81
N ILE A 258 24.62 -5.42 -6.91
CA ILE A 258 25.29 -5.09 -8.16
C ILE A 258 26.71 -5.61 -8.08
N VAL A 259 27.13 -6.35 -9.10
CA VAL A 259 28.54 -6.68 -9.31
C VAL A 259 29.02 -5.89 -10.52
N TYR A 260 29.94 -4.96 -10.27
CA TYR A 260 30.66 -4.26 -11.33
C TYR A 260 31.83 -5.11 -11.76
N THR A 261 31.81 -5.56 -13.01
CA THR A 261 32.95 -6.23 -13.63
C THR A 261 33.73 -5.19 -14.43
N VAL A 262 35.05 -5.28 -14.40
CA VAL A 262 35.94 -4.51 -15.26
C VAL A 262 36.70 -5.51 -16.09
N PHE A 263 36.28 -5.69 -17.34
CA PHE A 263 37.11 -6.29 -18.36
C PHE A 263 37.87 -5.17 -19.08
N GLY A 264 39.09 -5.44 -19.56
CA GLY A 264 39.97 -4.43 -20.17
C GLY A 264 39.33 -3.61 -21.32
N GLU A 265 39.98 -2.47 -21.61
CA GLU A 265 39.59 -1.43 -22.59
C GLU A 265 38.09 -1.02 -22.59
N GLY A 266 37.62 -0.52 -21.44
CA GLY A 266 36.69 0.62 -21.39
C GLY A 266 35.22 0.35 -21.11
N GLY A 267 34.74 -0.90 -21.11
CA GLY A 267 33.35 -1.24 -20.80
C GLY A 267 33.13 -1.50 -19.30
N ARG A 268 32.07 -0.91 -18.71
CA ARG A 268 31.54 -1.35 -17.42
C ARG A 268 30.37 -2.29 -17.67
N GLU A 269 30.45 -3.49 -17.10
CA GLU A 269 29.33 -4.43 -17.15
C GLU A 269 28.68 -4.54 -15.78
N LEU A 270 27.35 -4.61 -15.80
CA LEU A 270 26.54 -4.64 -14.59
C LEU A 270 25.81 -5.96 -14.48
N ILE A 271 26.17 -6.76 -13.48
CA ILE A 271 25.37 -7.92 -13.09
C ILE A 271 24.47 -7.49 -11.93
N MET A 272 23.16 -7.43 -12.19
CA MET A 272 22.15 -7.01 -11.23
C MET A 272 21.49 -8.25 -10.61
N LEU A 273 21.72 -8.47 -9.32
CA LEU A 273 21.28 -9.66 -8.58
C LEU A 273 19.99 -9.37 -7.80
N TYR A 274 18.86 -9.87 -8.30
CA TYR A 274 17.54 -9.74 -7.71
C TYR A 274 17.08 -11.07 -7.08
N PRO A 275 17.08 -11.20 -5.75
CA PRO A 275 16.47 -12.34 -5.08
C PRO A 275 14.97 -12.45 -5.39
N TRP A 276 14.30 -11.30 -5.42
CA TRP A 276 13.00 -11.06 -6.04
C TRP A 276 13.01 -9.65 -6.64
N ILE A 277 12.18 -9.43 -7.66
CA ILE A 277 12.20 -8.19 -8.45
C ILE A 277 10.82 -7.53 -8.48
N VAL A 278 10.78 -6.22 -8.25
CA VAL A 278 9.61 -5.39 -8.59
C VAL A 278 9.90 -4.75 -9.94
N PRO A 279 9.46 -5.36 -11.06
CA PRO A 279 9.85 -4.92 -12.41
C PRO A 279 9.20 -3.59 -12.70
N SER A 280 9.97 -2.51 -12.58
CA SER A 280 9.48 -1.14 -12.71
C SER A 280 10.36 -0.38 -13.70
N ARG A 281 9.88 0.78 -14.17
CA ARG A 281 10.70 1.68 -15.01
C ARG A 281 12.02 2.01 -14.33
N ARG A 282 12.04 2.19 -13.01
CA ARG A 282 13.27 2.39 -12.24
C ARG A 282 14.31 1.28 -12.44
N VAL A 283 13.90 0.02 -12.59
CA VAL A 283 14.83 -1.11 -12.86
C VAL A 283 15.35 -1.03 -14.29
N LEU A 284 14.47 -0.82 -15.26
CA LEU A 284 14.86 -0.74 -16.67
C LEU A 284 15.68 0.52 -16.97
N ASP A 285 15.45 1.63 -16.29
CA ASP A 285 16.13 2.90 -16.52
C ASP A 285 17.41 3.04 -15.68
N TYR A 286 17.76 2.03 -14.86
CA TYR A 286 18.98 2.03 -14.07
C TYR A 286 20.20 1.67 -14.94
N HIS A 287 20.99 2.67 -15.34
CA HIS A 287 22.11 2.51 -16.28
C HIS A 287 21.71 1.83 -17.61
N PRO A 288 20.77 2.41 -18.38
CA PRO A 288 20.15 1.75 -19.54
C PRO A 288 21.09 1.69 -20.76
N ARG A 289 22.20 2.43 -20.71
CA ARG A 289 23.23 2.47 -21.77
C ARG A 289 24.40 1.53 -21.50
N GLU A 290 24.49 1.00 -20.29
CA GLU A 290 25.54 0.05 -19.92
C GLU A 290 25.14 -1.37 -20.30
N ASP A 291 26.16 -2.20 -20.55
CA ASP A 291 25.96 -3.60 -20.81
C ASP A 291 25.60 -4.31 -19.49
N ARG A 292 24.43 -4.94 -19.43
CA ARG A 292 23.90 -5.42 -18.15
C ARG A 292 23.12 -6.72 -18.25
N VAL A 293 23.22 -7.50 -17.18
CA VAL A 293 22.48 -8.75 -17.00
C VAL A 293 21.64 -8.64 -15.73
N ILE A 294 20.33 -8.79 -15.89
CA ILE A 294 19.38 -8.87 -14.78
C ILE A 294 19.22 -10.33 -14.40
N VAL A 295 19.67 -10.69 -13.21
CA VAL A 295 19.61 -12.06 -12.68
C VAL A 295 18.52 -12.15 -11.62
N ILE A 296 17.59 -13.09 -11.76
CA ILE A 296 16.41 -13.25 -10.89
C ILE A 296 16.37 -14.69 -10.33
N MET A 297 16.23 -14.86 -9.01
CA MET A 297 16.18 -16.18 -8.34
C MET A 297 14.80 -16.84 -8.37
N GLN A 298 14.25 -17.01 -9.57
CA GLN A 298 13.03 -17.78 -9.79
C GLN A 298 12.99 -18.27 -11.23
N ARG A 299 12.06 -19.17 -11.53
CA ARG A 299 11.72 -19.53 -12.91
C ARG A 299 10.85 -18.41 -13.53
N PRO A 300 11.05 -18.04 -14.81
CA PRO A 300 10.15 -17.10 -15.48
C PRO A 300 8.81 -17.77 -15.79
N SER A 301 7.81 -16.99 -16.23
CA SER A 301 6.56 -17.57 -16.72
C SER A 301 6.78 -18.38 -17.99
N GLU A 302 5.87 -19.32 -18.29
CA GLU A 302 5.89 -20.07 -19.55
C GLU A 302 5.75 -19.14 -20.77
N GLU A 303 4.99 -18.05 -20.63
CA GLU A 303 4.77 -17.03 -21.67
C GLU A 303 5.92 -16.00 -21.77
N PHE A 304 7.02 -16.14 -21.01
CA PHE A 304 8.03 -15.08 -20.89
C PHE A 304 8.59 -14.65 -22.24
N VAL A 305 8.92 -15.61 -23.10
CA VAL A 305 9.56 -15.37 -24.40
C VAL A 305 8.62 -14.62 -25.33
N ASP A 306 7.35 -15.02 -25.37
CA ASP A 306 6.35 -14.43 -26.26
C ASP A 306 6.06 -12.98 -25.84
N ILE A 307 5.84 -12.74 -24.54
CA ILE A 307 5.63 -11.38 -24.01
C ILE A 307 6.86 -10.50 -24.25
N MET A 308 8.07 -11.04 -24.07
CA MET A 308 9.32 -10.29 -24.30
C MET A 308 9.52 -9.93 -25.78
N ARG A 309 9.07 -10.76 -26.72
CA ARG A 309 9.11 -10.44 -28.16
C ARG A 309 8.14 -9.32 -28.53
N GLU A 310 6.93 -9.34 -27.96
CA GLU A 310 5.94 -8.28 -28.17
C GLU A 310 6.41 -6.91 -27.64
N HIS A 311 7.12 -6.92 -26.51
CA HIS A 311 7.61 -5.73 -25.83
C HIS A 311 9.10 -5.46 -26.03
N ILE A 312 9.70 -6.00 -27.09
CA ILE A 312 11.15 -5.95 -27.29
C ILE A 312 11.67 -4.50 -27.28
N ASN A 313 10.95 -3.56 -27.91
CA ASN A 313 11.35 -2.15 -27.99
C ASN A 313 11.24 -1.40 -26.65
N ASP A 314 10.54 -1.95 -25.66
CA ASP A 314 10.42 -1.36 -24.32
C ASP A 314 11.61 -1.71 -23.41
N VAL A 315 12.40 -2.72 -23.79
CA VAL A 315 13.57 -3.20 -23.05
C VAL A 315 14.83 -2.53 -23.59
N PRO A 316 15.71 -1.95 -22.75
CA PRO A 316 16.95 -1.37 -23.24
C PRO A 316 17.82 -2.42 -23.96
N PRO A 317 18.31 -2.16 -25.19
CA PRO A 317 18.85 -3.18 -26.10
C PRO A 317 19.99 -4.04 -25.54
N ARG A 318 20.77 -3.48 -24.61
CA ARG A 318 21.93 -4.09 -23.97
C ARG A 318 21.60 -4.91 -22.71
N THR A 319 20.33 -5.13 -22.42
CA THR A 319 19.84 -5.84 -21.22
C THR A 319 19.59 -7.31 -21.53
N GLY A 320 20.34 -8.20 -20.90
CA GLY A 320 20.02 -9.63 -20.85
C GLY A 320 19.28 -10.00 -19.57
N PHE A 321 18.52 -11.10 -19.61
CA PHE A 321 17.84 -11.65 -18.43
C PHE A 321 18.32 -13.07 -18.17
N VAL A 322 18.57 -13.38 -16.91
CA VAL A 322 18.91 -14.74 -16.47
C VAL A 322 18.07 -15.10 -15.26
N PHE A 323 17.42 -16.24 -15.32
CA PHE A 323 16.57 -16.78 -14.28
C PHE A 323 17.24 -18.00 -13.68
N ILE A 324 17.43 -18.02 -12.36
CA ILE A 324 18.07 -19.13 -11.66
C ILE A 324 17.03 -19.81 -10.77
N SER A 325 16.83 -21.10 -10.98
CA SER A 325 15.94 -21.93 -10.17
C SER A 325 16.55 -23.31 -9.97
N GLY A 326 16.75 -23.72 -8.71
CA GLY A 326 17.50 -24.93 -8.40
C GLY A 326 18.91 -24.90 -9.00
N ASN A 327 19.23 -25.91 -9.81
CA ASN A 327 20.53 -26.02 -10.51
C ASN A 327 20.45 -25.61 -11.99
N GLU A 328 19.41 -24.87 -12.39
CA GLU A 328 19.21 -24.45 -13.78
C GLU A 328 19.27 -22.92 -13.92
N ALA A 329 19.97 -22.46 -14.95
CA ALA A 329 20.03 -21.07 -15.37
C ALA A 329 19.36 -20.94 -16.75
N MET A 330 18.23 -20.24 -16.80
CA MET A 330 17.47 -19.97 -18.02
C MET A 330 17.83 -18.57 -18.54
N VAL A 331 18.30 -18.50 -19.78
CA VAL A 331 19.03 -17.36 -20.31
C VAL A 331 18.27 -16.75 -21.48
N TYR A 332 17.96 -15.45 -21.40
CA TYR A 332 17.40 -14.66 -22.49
C TYR A 332 18.38 -13.57 -22.92
N LYS A 333 18.85 -13.66 -24.16
CA LYS A 333 19.93 -12.79 -24.68
C LYS A 333 19.45 -11.34 -24.90
N PRO A 334 20.34 -10.35 -24.73
CA PRO A 334 20.08 -8.97 -25.13
C PRO A 334 19.86 -8.88 -26.65
N GLN A 335 19.20 -7.81 -27.09
CA GLN A 335 18.94 -7.55 -28.52
C GLN A 335 20.21 -7.24 -29.28
N SER A 336 21.06 -6.37 -28.70
CA SER A 336 22.35 -6.06 -29.27
C SER A 336 23.38 -7.06 -28.76
N LEU A 337 24.22 -7.58 -29.68
CA LEU A 337 25.43 -8.35 -29.34
C LEU A 337 26.21 -7.63 -28.25
N ASN A 338 26.40 -8.31 -27.12
CA ASN A 338 26.91 -7.71 -25.91
C ASN A 338 28.00 -8.61 -25.32
N ARG A 339 29.25 -8.11 -25.32
CA ARG A 339 30.42 -8.79 -24.75
C ARG A 339 30.24 -9.13 -23.27
N ALA A 340 29.46 -8.35 -22.53
CA ALA A 340 29.12 -8.63 -21.14
C ALA A 340 28.25 -9.84 -20.95
N PHE A 341 27.34 -10.07 -21.90
CA PHE A 341 26.47 -11.22 -21.81
C PHE A 341 27.25 -12.51 -22.05
N ASP A 342 28.17 -12.51 -23.02
CA ASP A 342 29.06 -13.64 -23.28
C ASP A 342 30.01 -13.88 -22.10
N SER A 343 30.58 -12.82 -21.53
CA SER A 343 31.42 -12.89 -20.31
C SER A 343 30.63 -13.39 -19.10
N PHE A 344 29.35 -13.02 -19.00
CA PHE A 344 28.47 -13.54 -17.95
C PHE A 344 28.15 -15.02 -18.14
N LEU A 345 27.92 -15.47 -19.38
CA LEU A 345 27.70 -16.87 -19.68
C LEU A 345 28.91 -17.73 -19.28
N ASP A 346 30.14 -17.23 -19.45
CA ASP A 346 31.34 -17.92 -18.97
C ASP A 346 31.31 -18.16 -17.45
N PHE A 347 30.78 -17.23 -16.65
CA PHE A 347 30.58 -17.45 -15.22
C PHE A 347 29.54 -18.54 -14.96
N LEU A 348 28.43 -18.54 -15.70
CA LEU A 348 27.40 -19.57 -15.56
C LEU A 348 27.94 -20.97 -15.94
N TYR A 349 28.70 -21.10 -17.02
CA TYR A 349 29.30 -22.39 -17.41
C TYR A 349 30.36 -22.89 -16.44
N ARG A 350 31.06 -21.99 -15.75
CA ARG A 350 32.00 -22.36 -14.67
C ARG A 350 31.31 -22.65 -13.35
N SER A 351 30.07 -22.21 -13.19
CA SER A 351 29.24 -22.55 -12.04
C SER A 351 28.64 -23.96 -12.22
N ASN A 352 28.21 -24.58 -11.13
CA ASN A 352 27.54 -25.90 -11.16
C ASN A 352 26.09 -25.82 -11.69
N LEU A 353 25.78 -24.88 -12.58
CA LEU A 353 24.44 -24.65 -13.13
C LEU A 353 24.33 -25.22 -14.55
N ARG A 354 23.20 -25.86 -14.84
CA ARG A 354 22.81 -26.24 -16.19
C ARG A 354 22.26 -25.02 -16.91
N VAL A 355 22.87 -24.63 -18.02
CA VAL A 355 22.43 -23.47 -18.82
C VAL A 355 21.43 -23.91 -19.89
N ALA A 356 20.27 -23.26 -19.92
CA ALA A 356 19.23 -23.41 -20.92
C ALA A 356 18.92 -22.05 -21.57
N TYR A 357 18.88 -21.99 -22.91
CA TYR A 357 18.52 -20.77 -23.62
C TYR A 357 17.00 -20.71 -23.81
N LEU A 358 16.41 -19.54 -23.55
CA LEU A 358 14.98 -19.28 -23.73
C LEU A 358 14.66 -18.79 -25.14
N ASN A 359 15.66 -18.57 -25.99
CA ASN A 359 15.52 -17.99 -27.31
C ASN A 359 16.17 -18.83 -28.41
#